data_AF-A0A352VYF2-F1
#
_entry.id   AF-A0A352VYF2-F1
#
_cell.length_a   1.000
_cell.length_b   1.000
_cell.length_c   1.000
_cell.angle_alpha   90.00
_cell.angle_beta   90.00
_cell.angle_gamma   90.00
#
_symmetry.space_group_name_H-M   'P 1'
#
loop_
_entity.id
_entity.type
_entity.pdbx_description
1 polymer ?
#
loop_
_entity_poly.entity_id
_entity_poly.type
_entity_poly.pdbx_seq_one_letter_code
_entity_poly.pdbx_strand_id
1 'polypeptide(L)'
;LPQSGSHYVGIDERKTIQLLMDHLTEQNCRNIVFFTFISEGFVLERVRELVADLRARDLQVNQQWIYGYSCAKDRLDSGICAQSAKRVNRKTGLSLHSHIQAYIRRMRYFGFPDAVIFSTDRQAVLFMQAAAAAGIRIPEDVAVAGIDDSQIAYDVSEQELCARLTTIRQNFREIGRSAVRLLNVVCRNPDSSREMLIDPLLIVRASTLKQSSGCFVPADINFRSEITAWLEDHYADEHILQQLTERFELNKAYFLIKCKKLFGVNFIRLLNDVRIRKSLYYLGHTDQNITEIYTAAGYNSYQNFNREFKKRLGKPPYRYKKLSGVRRIAY
;
A
#
# COMPACT_ATOMS: atom_id res chain seq x y z
N LEU A 1 -21.13 -17.40 -1.67
CA LEU A 1 -22.46 -16.83 -1.33
C LEU A 1 -23.21 -17.84 -0.49
N PRO A 2 -24.03 -17.41 0.48
CA PRO A 2 -24.83 -18.32 1.25
C PRO A 2 -25.62 -19.22 0.29
N GLN A 3 -25.56 -20.53 0.52
CA GLN A 3 -26.41 -21.46 -0.22
C GLN A 3 -27.87 -21.11 0.12
N SER A 4 -28.75 -21.19 -0.87
CA SER A 4 -30.20 -20.99 -0.66
C SER A 4 -30.65 -21.78 0.57
N GLY A 5 -31.23 -21.09 1.55
CA GLY A 5 -31.63 -21.67 2.84
C GLY A 5 -30.68 -21.43 4.03
N SER A 6 -29.54 -20.76 3.85
CA SER A 6 -28.63 -20.42 4.96
C SER A 6 -28.99 -19.08 5.60
N HIS A 7 -28.73 -18.89 6.90
CA HIS A 7 -28.77 -17.56 7.53
C HIS A 7 -27.50 -16.79 7.20
N TYR A 8 -27.61 -15.50 6.90
CA TYR A 8 -26.47 -14.68 6.49
C TYR A 8 -26.51 -13.30 7.16
N VAL A 9 -25.35 -12.86 7.64
CA VAL A 9 -25.10 -11.46 8.00
C VAL A 9 -23.87 -11.02 7.23
N GLY A 10 -24.02 -9.95 6.46
CA GLY A 10 -22.98 -9.49 5.55
C GLY A 10 -23.07 -8.00 5.28
N ILE A 11 -22.25 -7.54 4.34
CA ILE A 11 -22.28 -6.16 3.86
C ILE A 11 -23.21 -6.05 2.67
N ASP A 12 -23.92 -4.94 2.59
CA ASP A 12 -24.58 -4.55 1.35
C ASP A 12 -23.53 -4.14 0.30
N GLU A 13 -23.16 -5.10 -0.56
CA GLU A 13 -22.14 -4.88 -1.60
C GLU A 13 -22.63 -3.95 -2.71
N ARG A 14 -23.94 -3.91 -2.97
CA ARG A 14 -24.54 -2.92 -3.89
C ARG A 14 -24.33 -1.52 -3.34
N LYS A 15 -24.69 -1.28 -2.08
CA LYS A 15 -24.52 0.01 -1.44
C LYS A 15 -23.05 0.41 -1.29
N THR A 16 -22.15 -0.56 -1.08
CA THR A 16 -20.70 -0.35 -1.08
C THR A 16 -20.24 0.30 -2.40
N ILE A 17 -20.66 -0.27 -3.53
CA ILE A 17 -20.30 0.26 -4.84
C ILE A 17 -21.02 1.56 -5.15
N GLN A 18 -22.31 1.66 -4.82
CA GLN A 18 -23.10 2.87 -5.09
C GLN A 18 -22.49 4.11 -4.41
N LEU A 19 -22.11 4.00 -3.14
CA LEU A 19 -21.45 5.09 -2.41
C LEU A 19 -20.14 5.53 -3.08
N LEU A 20 -19.33 4.58 -3.55
CA LEU A 20 -18.09 4.88 -4.27
C LEU A 20 -18.36 5.53 -5.63
N MET A 21 -19.35 5.04 -6.36
CA MET A 21 -19.71 5.55 -7.69
C MET A 21 -20.31 6.96 -7.60
N ASP A 22 -21.21 7.22 -6.66
CA ASP A 22 -21.75 8.55 -6.38
C ASP A 22 -20.61 9.53 -6.10
N HIS A 23 -19.74 9.21 -5.15
CA HIS A 23 -18.58 10.05 -4.82
C HIS A 23 -17.65 10.27 -6.02
N LEU A 24 -17.24 9.21 -6.73
CA LEU A 24 -16.27 9.36 -7.82
C LEU A 24 -16.85 10.12 -9.02
N THR A 25 -18.14 9.95 -9.31
CA THR A 25 -18.81 10.72 -10.37
C THR A 25 -19.00 12.20 -10.00
N GLU A 26 -19.25 12.52 -8.73
CA GLU A 26 -19.21 13.90 -8.22
C GLU A 26 -17.82 14.54 -8.37
N GLN A 27 -16.76 13.73 -8.28
CA GLN A 27 -15.38 14.15 -8.54
C GLN A 27 -15.02 14.17 -10.03
N ASN A 28 -16.02 14.17 -10.93
CA ASN A 28 -15.89 14.15 -12.39
C ASN A 28 -15.14 12.94 -12.97
N CYS A 29 -15.07 11.82 -12.24
CA CYS A 29 -14.50 10.59 -12.80
C CYS A 29 -15.53 9.90 -13.72
N ARG A 30 -15.12 9.55 -14.93
CA ARG A 30 -15.97 8.90 -15.94
C ARG A 30 -15.47 7.50 -16.30
N ASN A 31 -14.16 7.33 -16.41
CA ASN A 31 -13.51 6.04 -16.62
C ASN A 31 -13.10 5.43 -15.27
N ILE A 32 -14.04 4.75 -14.61
CA ILE A 32 -13.87 4.14 -13.28
C ILE A 32 -13.69 2.63 -13.44
N VAL A 33 -12.66 2.08 -12.80
CA VAL A 33 -12.26 0.68 -13.00
C VAL A 33 -12.04 -0.03 -11.67
N PHE A 34 -12.09 -1.37 -11.68
CA PHE A 34 -11.91 -2.18 -10.49
C PHE A 34 -10.63 -3.01 -10.56
N PHE A 35 -9.96 -3.13 -9.42
CA PHE A 35 -8.75 -3.93 -9.30
C PHE A 35 -8.88 -4.93 -8.15
N THR A 36 -8.61 -6.20 -8.46
CA THR A 36 -8.53 -7.25 -7.45
C THR A 36 -7.57 -8.36 -7.82
N PHE A 37 -6.97 -8.94 -6.78
CA PHE A 37 -6.28 -10.24 -6.84
C PHE A 37 -6.98 -11.35 -6.08
N ILE A 38 -8.08 -11.01 -5.40
CA ILE A 38 -8.77 -11.90 -4.48
C ILE A 38 -9.81 -12.69 -5.27
N SER A 39 -9.71 -14.01 -5.19
CA SER A 39 -10.63 -14.95 -5.83
C SER A 39 -11.73 -15.40 -4.85
N GLU A 40 -12.56 -14.45 -4.41
CA GLU A 40 -13.63 -14.70 -3.43
C GLU A 40 -15.00 -14.24 -3.97
N GLY A 41 -16.07 -14.91 -3.55
CA GLY A 41 -17.42 -14.69 -4.10
C GLY A 41 -17.95 -13.26 -3.91
N PHE A 42 -17.69 -12.64 -2.76
CA PHE A 42 -18.13 -11.25 -2.49
C PHE A 42 -17.43 -10.23 -3.41
N VAL A 43 -16.21 -10.54 -3.89
CA VAL A 43 -15.49 -9.67 -4.83
C VAL A 43 -16.15 -9.71 -6.20
N LEU A 44 -16.65 -10.88 -6.62
CA LEU A 44 -17.41 -11.02 -7.85
C LEU A 44 -18.67 -10.15 -7.81
N GLU A 45 -19.37 -10.11 -6.68
CA GLU A 45 -20.54 -9.24 -6.49
C GLU A 45 -20.17 -7.76 -6.60
N ARG A 46 -19.12 -7.31 -5.92
CA ARG A 46 -18.62 -5.93 -6.06
C ARG A 46 -18.37 -5.53 -7.51
N VAL A 47 -17.72 -6.40 -8.28
CA VAL A 47 -17.43 -6.09 -9.69
C VAL A 47 -18.71 -6.10 -10.55
N ARG A 48 -19.64 -7.02 -10.28
CA ARG A 48 -20.95 -7.07 -10.96
C ARG A 48 -21.77 -5.82 -10.67
N GLU A 49 -21.86 -5.41 -9.41
CA GLU A 49 -22.55 -4.19 -9.00
C GLU A 49 -21.86 -2.97 -9.63
N LEU A 50 -20.53 -2.92 -9.73
CA LEU A 50 -19.83 -1.83 -10.44
C LEU A 50 -20.19 -1.79 -11.92
N VAL A 51 -20.16 -2.93 -12.61
CA VAL A 51 -20.49 -3.01 -14.04
C VAL A 51 -21.96 -2.64 -14.27
N ALA A 52 -22.87 -3.04 -13.38
CA ALA A 52 -24.27 -2.65 -13.43
C ALA A 52 -24.46 -1.14 -13.23
N ASP A 53 -23.79 -0.56 -12.22
CA ASP A 53 -23.86 0.86 -11.90
C ASP A 53 -23.26 1.74 -13.03
N LEU A 54 -22.10 1.35 -13.58
CA LEU A 54 -21.50 2.00 -14.76
C LEU A 54 -22.49 2.05 -15.94
N ARG A 55 -23.16 0.93 -16.24
CA ARG A 55 -24.17 0.87 -17.31
C ARG A 55 -25.39 1.73 -17.00
N ALA A 56 -25.85 1.74 -15.75
CA ALA A 56 -26.99 2.55 -15.33
C ALA A 56 -26.70 4.06 -15.45
N ARG A 57 -25.43 4.47 -15.33
CA ARG A 57 -24.97 5.86 -15.49
C ARG A 57 -24.52 6.23 -16.90
N ASP A 58 -24.71 5.34 -17.88
CA ASP A 58 -24.22 5.50 -19.26
C ASP A 58 -22.70 5.76 -19.34
N LEU A 59 -21.94 5.14 -18.43
CA LEU A 59 -20.48 5.19 -18.41
C LEU A 59 -19.88 3.96 -19.09
N GLN A 60 -18.74 4.16 -19.77
CA GLN A 60 -18.09 3.10 -20.51
C GLN A 60 -17.51 2.02 -19.59
N VAL A 61 -17.90 0.76 -19.81
CA VAL A 61 -17.26 -0.39 -19.16
C VAL A 61 -15.99 -0.76 -19.91
N ASN A 62 -14.84 -0.30 -19.41
CA ASN A 62 -13.56 -0.63 -20.03
C ASN A 62 -12.96 -1.92 -19.45
N GLN A 63 -13.32 -3.05 -20.06
CA GLN A 63 -12.85 -4.38 -19.65
C GLN A 63 -11.32 -4.51 -19.61
N GLN A 64 -10.58 -3.71 -20.38
CA GLN A 64 -9.12 -3.75 -20.38
C GLN A 64 -8.53 -3.32 -19.03
N TRP A 65 -9.26 -2.54 -18.25
CA TRP A 65 -8.80 -2.00 -16.97
C TRP A 65 -9.38 -2.68 -15.75
N ILE A 66 -10.43 -3.48 -15.93
CA ILE A 66 -10.94 -4.34 -14.87
C ILE A 66 -9.95 -5.48 -14.67
N TYR A 67 -9.25 -5.44 -13.54
CA TYR A 67 -8.20 -6.37 -13.23
C TYR A 67 -8.72 -7.47 -12.29
N GLY A 68 -8.55 -8.73 -12.67
CA GLY A 68 -9.00 -9.90 -11.90
C GLY A 68 -10.42 -10.39 -12.19
N TYR A 69 -11.11 -9.80 -13.18
CA TYR A 69 -12.46 -10.20 -13.57
C TYR A 69 -12.65 -10.13 -15.09
N SER A 70 -13.43 -11.07 -15.64
CA SER A 70 -13.79 -11.13 -17.04
C SER A 70 -15.28 -10.82 -17.24
N CYS A 71 -15.62 -9.66 -17.81
CA CYS A 71 -17.01 -9.36 -18.18
C CYS A 71 -17.59 -10.37 -19.16
N ALA A 72 -16.78 -10.87 -20.10
CA ALA A 72 -17.25 -11.81 -21.12
C ALA A 72 -17.69 -13.17 -20.54
N LYS A 73 -17.06 -13.60 -19.45
CA LYS A 73 -17.34 -14.87 -18.78
C LYS A 73 -18.12 -14.70 -17.48
N ASP A 74 -18.41 -13.46 -17.10
CA ASP A 74 -19.03 -13.06 -15.84
C ASP A 74 -18.46 -13.83 -14.62
N ARG A 75 -17.13 -13.87 -14.52
CA ARG A 75 -16.42 -14.59 -13.48
C ARG A 75 -15.06 -13.98 -13.19
N LEU A 76 -14.52 -14.25 -12.00
CA LEU A 76 -13.15 -13.88 -11.66
C LEU A 76 -12.18 -14.58 -12.62
N ASP A 77 -11.22 -13.84 -13.14
CA ASP A 77 -10.23 -14.38 -14.06
C ASP A 77 -9.16 -15.14 -13.27
N SER A 78 -9.28 -16.46 -13.23
CA SER A 78 -8.37 -17.36 -12.52
C SER A 78 -6.92 -17.32 -13.00
N GLY A 79 -6.66 -16.81 -14.21
CA GLY A 79 -5.29 -16.60 -14.71
C GLY A 79 -4.59 -15.42 -14.04
N ILE A 80 -5.37 -14.53 -13.42
CA ILE A 80 -4.93 -13.28 -12.82
C ILE A 80 -5.13 -13.30 -11.30
N CYS A 81 -6.27 -13.81 -10.84
CA CYS A 81 -6.63 -13.94 -9.42
C CYS A 81 -5.95 -15.16 -8.80
N ALA A 82 -5.11 -14.94 -7.79
CA ALA A 82 -4.46 -15.98 -7.01
C ALA A 82 -5.19 -16.12 -5.66
N GLN A 83 -5.62 -17.32 -5.31
CA GLN A 83 -6.34 -17.55 -4.04
C GLN A 83 -5.47 -17.25 -2.80
N SER A 84 -6.10 -16.49 -1.90
CA SER A 84 -5.92 -16.23 -0.47
C SER A 84 -4.53 -16.21 0.18
N ALA A 85 -4.43 -15.35 1.19
CA ALA A 85 -3.28 -15.11 2.03
C ALA A 85 -2.67 -16.39 2.64
N LYS A 86 -1.72 -17.02 1.95
CA LYS A 86 -0.53 -17.72 2.47
C LYS A 86 0.16 -18.41 1.30
N ARG A 87 1.39 -17.96 1.00
CA ARG A 87 2.33 -18.40 -0.04
C ARG A 87 2.13 -17.70 -1.39
N VAL A 88 3.21 -17.03 -1.80
CA VAL A 88 3.60 -16.81 -3.20
C VAL A 88 3.07 -17.95 -4.07
N ASN A 89 2.25 -17.60 -5.07
CA ASN A 89 1.57 -18.54 -5.93
C ASN A 89 2.58 -19.41 -6.69
N ARG A 90 2.61 -20.73 -6.42
CA ARG A 90 3.50 -21.69 -7.09
C ARG A 90 3.18 -21.89 -8.59
N LYS A 91 2.09 -21.33 -9.14
CA LYS A 91 1.75 -21.42 -10.57
C LYS A 91 2.17 -20.20 -11.41
N THR A 92 2.34 -19.02 -10.82
CA THR A 92 2.73 -17.79 -11.56
C THR A 92 4.04 -17.16 -11.08
N GLY A 93 4.50 -17.48 -9.86
CA GLY A 93 5.74 -16.95 -9.28
C GLY A 93 5.74 -15.46 -8.95
N LEU A 94 4.66 -14.72 -9.23
CA LEU A 94 4.61 -13.25 -9.11
C LEU A 94 3.96 -12.81 -7.80
N SER A 95 4.56 -11.79 -7.17
CA SER A 95 4.04 -11.18 -5.94
C SER A 95 2.98 -10.12 -6.24
N LEU A 96 2.14 -9.75 -5.25
CA LEU A 96 1.20 -8.62 -5.37
C LEU A 96 1.89 -7.33 -5.85
N HIS A 97 3.12 -7.10 -5.40
CA HIS A 97 3.93 -5.97 -5.87
C HIS A 97 4.22 -6.05 -7.37
N SER A 98 4.67 -7.21 -7.87
CA SER A 98 4.98 -7.43 -9.30
C SER A 98 3.77 -7.18 -10.20
N HIS A 99 2.60 -7.55 -9.69
CA HIS A 99 1.32 -7.37 -10.34
C HIS A 99 0.86 -5.90 -10.39
N ILE A 100 1.01 -5.16 -9.29
CA ILE A 100 0.79 -3.71 -9.24
C ILE A 100 1.74 -3.00 -10.22
N GLN A 101 3.01 -3.40 -10.27
CA GLN A 101 3.98 -2.86 -11.23
C GLN A 101 3.59 -3.13 -12.69
N ALA A 102 3.08 -4.33 -12.98
CA ALA A 102 2.56 -4.66 -14.31
C ALA A 102 1.34 -3.80 -14.67
N TYR A 103 0.47 -3.53 -13.70
CA TYR A 103 -0.70 -2.66 -13.89
C TYR A 103 -0.31 -1.21 -14.17
N ILE A 104 0.65 -0.66 -13.42
CA ILE A 104 1.21 0.67 -13.68
C ILE A 104 1.84 0.76 -15.08
N ARG A 105 2.62 -0.24 -15.50
CA ARG A 105 3.18 -0.27 -16.87
C ARG A 105 2.08 -0.26 -17.93
N ARG A 106 0.99 -1.00 -17.70
CA ARG A 106 -0.17 -1.02 -18.59
C ARG A 106 -0.82 0.35 -18.69
N MET A 107 -1.07 1.02 -17.55
CA MET A 107 -1.60 2.39 -17.49
C MET A 107 -0.77 3.38 -18.31
N ARG A 108 0.56 3.33 -18.20
CA ARG A 108 1.42 4.21 -18.99
C ARG A 108 1.32 3.98 -20.50
N TYR A 109 1.03 2.76 -20.94
CA TYR A 109 0.96 2.41 -22.35
C TYR A 109 -0.41 2.70 -22.97
N PHE A 110 -1.50 2.38 -22.26
CA PHE A 110 -2.87 2.48 -22.79
C PHE A 110 -3.67 3.70 -22.28
N GLY A 111 -3.06 4.53 -21.42
CA GLY A 111 -3.73 5.67 -20.78
C GLY A 111 -4.22 5.37 -19.37
N PHE A 112 -4.52 6.42 -18.60
CA PHE A 112 -4.96 6.30 -17.22
C PHE A 112 -6.49 6.27 -17.12
N PRO A 113 -7.07 5.40 -16.25
CA PRO A 113 -8.44 5.58 -15.80
C PRO A 113 -8.55 6.82 -14.91
N ASP A 114 -9.75 7.40 -14.83
CA ASP A 114 -10.00 8.53 -13.94
C ASP A 114 -9.91 8.11 -12.47
N ALA A 115 -10.36 6.88 -12.17
CA ALA A 115 -10.34 6.32 -10.84
C ALA A 115 -10.19 4.79 -10.85
N VAL A 116 -9.53 4.26 -9.82
CA VAL A 116 -9.42 2.81 -9.55
C VAL A 116 -9.99 2.50 -8.17
N ILE A 117 -10.93 1.56 -8.12
CA ILE A 117 -11.45 0.96 -6.89
C ILE A 117 -10.69 -0.35 -6.64
N PHE A 118 -10.02 -0.45 -5.51
CA PHE A 118 -9.30 -1.65 -5.08
C PHE A 118 -10.17 -2.49 -4.13
N SER A 119 -10.11 -3.82 -4.28
CA SER A 119 -10.92 -4.71 -3.45
C SER A 119 -10.54 -4.73 -1.97
N THR A 120 -9.32 -4.25 -1.64
CA THR A 120 -8.88 -4.00 -0.26
C THR A 120 -8.00 -2.76 -0.16
N ASP A 121 -7.99 -2.12 1.00
CA ASP A 121 -7.08 -0.99 1.30
C ASP A 121 -5.60 -1.35 1.13
N ARG A 122 -5.20 -2.59 1.42
CA ARG A 122 -3.82 -3.04 1.27
C ARG A 122 -3.37 -2.98 -0.20
N GLN A 123 -4.24 -3.37 -1.14
CA GLN A 123 -3.93 -3.28 -2.56
C GLN A 123 -3.86 -1.81 -3.01
N ALA A 124 -4.79 -0.97 -2.53
CA ALA A 124 -4.79 0.46 -2.79
C ALA A 124 -3.50 1.13 -2.32
N VAL A 125 -3.10 0.93 -1.06
CA VAL A 125 -1.88 1.50 -0.48
C VAL A 125 -0.63 1.06 -1.26
N LEU A 126 -0.51 -0.22 -1.59
CA LEU A 126 0.63 -0.72 -2.38
C LEU A 126 0.66 -0.12 -3.79
N PHE A 127 -0.52 0.10 -4.39
CA PHE A 127 -0.62 0.81 -5.66
C PHE A 127 -0.20 2.26 -5.52
N MET A 128 -0.67 2.98 -4.49
CA MET A 128 -0.31 4.38 -4.25
C MET A 128 1.19 4.56 -4.04
N GLN A 129 1.84 3.65 -3.30
CA GLN A 129 3.30 3.66 -3.13
C GLN A 129 4.03 3.45 -4.47
N ALA A 130 3.57 2.49 -5.28
CA ALA A 130 4.17 2.22 -6.58
C ALA A 130 3.89 3.35 -7.60
N ALA A 131 2.71 3.97 -7.54
CA ALA A 131 2.31 5.11 -8.34
C ALA A 131 3.19 6.33 -8.01
N ALA A 132 3.41 6.62 -6.73
CA ALA A 132 4.32 7.66 -6.28
C ALA A 132 5.75 7.44 -6.80
N ALA A 133 6.27 6.21 -6.69
CA ALA A 133 7.58 5.85 -7.24
C ALA A 133 7.66 5.96 -8.77
N ALA A 134 6.53 5.84 -9.46
CA ALA A 134 6.43 5.98 -10.91
C ALA A 134 6.14 7.42 -11.39
N GLY A 135 5.95 8.37 -10.46
CA GLY A 135 5.61 9.76 -10.75
C GLY A 135 4.14 9.98 -11.14
N ILE A 136 3.24 9.07 -10.78
CA ILE A 136 1.79 9.18 -11.03
C ILE A 136 1.14 9.90 -9.86
N ARG A 137 0.40 10.97 -10.14
CA ARG A 137 -0.24 11.81 -9.13
C ARG A 137 -1.60 11.26 -8.71
N ILE A 138 -1.88 11.35 -7.42
CA ILE A 138 -3.13 10.90 -6.82
C ILE A 138 -3.64 12.06 -5.96
N PRO A 139 -4.85 12.60 -6.22
CA PRO A 139 -5.87 12.09 -7.14
C PRO A 139 -5.81 12.60 -8.59
N GLU A 140 -4.85 13.48 -8.93
CA GLU A 140 -4.91 14.28 -10.17
C GLU A 140 -4.85 13.44 -11.45
N ASP A 141 -3.90 12.49 -11.54
CA ASP A 141 -3.80 11.61 -12.71
C ASP A 141 -4.76 10.42 -12.58
N VAL A 142 -4.86 9.85 -11.37
CA VAL A 142 -5.76 8.74 -11.07
C VAL A 142 -6.26 8.83 -9.63
N ALA A 143 -7.58 8.88 -9.44
CA ALA A 143 -8.19 8.77 -8.13
C ALA A 143 -8.13 7.32 -7.64
N VAL A 144 -7.92 7.13 -6.34
CA VAL A 144 -7.77 5.79 -5.73
C VAL A 144 -8.72 5.64 -4.56
N ALA A 145 -9.54 4.59 -4.59
CA ALA A 145 -10.39 4.20 -3.48
C ALA A 145 -10.12 2.75 -3.07
N GLY A 146 -10.19 2.49 -1.76
CA GLY A 146 -10.10 1.16 -1.17
C GLY A 146 -11.43 0.71 -0.55
N ILE A 147 -11.41 -0.50 -0.01
CA ILE A 147 -12.48 -1.06 0.81
C ILE A 147 -11.79 -1.73 2.00
N ASP A 148 -12.23 -1.44 3.22
CA ASP A 148 -11.95 -2.11 4.52
C ASP A 148 -11.89 -1.10 5.68
N ASP A 149 -11.48 0.15 5.42
CA ASP A 149 -11.02 1.13 6.42
C ASP A 149 -10.05 0.53 7.44
N SER A 150 -9.09 -0.23 6.91
CA SER A 150 -8.12 -0.97 7.68
C SER A 150 -7.01 -0.06 8.23
N GLN A 151 -6.34 -0.52 9.29
CA GLN A 151 -5.33 0.29 9.97
C GLN A 151 -4.16 0.70 9.07
N ILE A 152 -3.86 -0.07 8.01
CA ILE A 152 -2.84 0.28 7.01
C ILE A 152 -3.14 1.60 6.28
N ALA A 153 -4.41 2.02 6.19
CA ALA A 153 -4.79 3.31 5.63
C ALA A 153 -4.42 4.50 6.55
N TYR A 154 -4.12 4.23 7.83
CA TYR A 154 -3.75 5.20 8.86
C TYR A 154 -2.29 5.10 9.30
N ASP A 155 -1.73 3.88 9.32
CA ASP A 155 -0.38 3.59 9.81
C ASP A 155 0.71 3.99 8.82
N VAL A 156 0.37 4.08 7.53
CA VAL A 156 1.29 4.58 6.51
C VAL A 156 1.35 6.10 6.63
N SER A 157 2.55 6.59 6.92
CA SER A 157 2.75 8.02 7.15
C SER A 157 2.31 8.85 5.93
N GLU A 158 1.85 10.09 6.14
CA GLU A 158 1.66 11.06 5.03
C GLU A 158 2.96 11.28 4.23
N GLN A 159 4.11 10.82 4.74
CA GLN A 159 5.39 10.86 4.05
C GLN A 159 5.60 9.69 3.06
N GLU A 160 4.81 8.61 3.14
CA GLU A 160 4.87 7.42 2.27
C GLU A 160 3.71 7.36 1.26
N LEU A 161 2.65 8.13 1.47
CA LEU A 161 1.50 8.26 0.57
C LEU A 161 1.27 9.73 0.23
N CYS A 162 1.15 10.04 -1.07
CA CYS A 162 0.86 11.40 -1.54
C CYS A 162 -0.52 11.91 -1.11
N ALA A 163 -1.42 11.01 -0.70
CA ALA A 163 -2.77 11.32 -0.23
C ALA A 163 -3.23 10.25 0.77
N ARG A 164 -4.06 10.62 1.75
CA ARG A 164 -4.76 9.62 2.56
C ARG A 164 -5.83 8.91 1.73
N LEU A 165 -5.95 7.59 1.92
CA LEU A 165 -6.84 6.72 1.15
C LEU A 165 -8.32 6.95 1.48
N THR A 166 -9.15 7.28 0.49
CA THR A 166 -10.61 7.16 0.54
C THR A 166 -10.99 5.68 0.56
N THR A 167 -11.89 5.27 1.45
CA THR A 167 -12.21 3.86 1.64
C THR A 167 -13.63 3.63 2.14
N ILE A 168 -14.15 2.42 1.93
CA ILE A 168 -15.40 1.94 2.53
C ILE A 168 -15.12 1.22 3.86
N ARG A 169 -15.69 1.73 4.94
CA ARG A 169 -15.74 1.05 6.24
C ARG A 169 -16.90 0.07 6.24
N GLN A 170 -16.58 -1.23 6.33
CA GLN A 170 -17.56 -2.31 6.36
C GLN A 170 -18.28 -2.46 7.72
N ASN A 171 -17.77 -1.88 8.81
CA ASN A 171 -18.39 -2.01 10.14
C ASN A 171 -18.49 -3.46 10.65
N PHE A 172 -17.35 -4.17 10.66
CA PHE A 172 -17.24 -5.56 11.14
C PHE A 172 -17.79 -5.80 12.56
N ARG A 173 -17.77 -4.78 13.42
CA ARG A 173 -18.37 -4.86 14.77
C ARG A 173 -19.88 -5.03 14.70
N GLU A 174 -20.56 -4.30 13.82
CA GLU A 174 -22.00 -4.42 13.65
C GLU A 174 -22.39 -5.73 12.97
N ILE A 175 -21.60 -6.22 12.00
CA ILE A 175 -21.76 -7.58 11.47
C ILE A 175 -21.74 -8.61 12.60
N GLY A 176 -20.73 -8.54 13.49
CA GLY A 176 -20.63 -9.45 14.63
C GLY A 176 -21.81 -9.37 15.59
N ARG A 177 -22.26 -8.16 15.95
CA ARG A 177 -23.44 -7.95 16.80
C ARG A 177 -24.71 -8.49 16.15
N SER A 178 -24.89 -8.22 14.86
CA SER A 178 -26.02 -8.70 14.07
C SER A 178 -26.02 -10.21 13.90
N ALA A 179 -24.85 -10.84 13.74
CA ALA A 179 -24.71 -12.29 13.72
C ALA A 179 -25.14 -12.92 15.05
N VAL A 180 -24.75 -12.35 16.19
CA VAL A 180 -25.18 -12.82 17.52
C VAL A 180 -26.69 -12.63 17.72
N ARG A 181 -27.25 -11.49 17.29
CA ARG A 181 -28.71 -11.25 17.32
C ARG A 181 -29.45 -12.26 16.45
N LEU A 182 -28.96 -12.51 15.25
CA LEU A 182 -29.54 -13.48 14.32
C LEU A 182 -29.48 -14.89 14.91
N LEU A 183 -28.36 -15.28 15.52
CA LEU A 183 -28.23 -16.57 16.19
C LEU A 183 -29.31 -16.79 17.25
N ASN A 184 -29.58 -15.79 18.10
CA ASN A 184 -30.64 -15.87 19.11
C ASN A 184 -32.05 -16.03 18.48
N VAL A 185 -32.30 -15.39 17.33
CA VAL A 185 -33.55 -15.55 16.58
C VAL A 185 -33.66 -16.96 16.01
N VAL A 186 -32.59 -17.47 15.42
CA VAL A 186 -32.53 -18.81 14.80
C VAL A 186 -32.70 -19.91 15.84
N CYS A 187 -32.07 -19.78 17.01
CA CYS A 187 -32.26 -20.73 18.12
C CYS A 187 -33.71 -20.84 18.58
N ARG A 188 -34.53 -19.80 18.35
CA ARG A 188 -35.96 -19.78 18.71
C ARG A 188 -36.87 -20.17 17.55
N ASN A 189 -36.42 -19.96 16.31
CA ASN A 189 -37.18 -20.23 15.08
C ASN A 189 -36.24 -20.73 13.96
N PRO A 190 -35.91 -22.04 13.96
CA PRO A 190 -34.87 -22.59 13.09
C PRO A 190 -35.27 -22.64 11.61
N ASP A 191 -36.57 -22.64 11.29
CA ASP A 191 -37.06 -22.91 9.93
C ASP A 191 -37.08 -21.68 9.00
N SER A 192 -36.70 -20.49 9.48
CA SER A 192 -36.71 -19.25 8.66
C SER A 192 -35.31 -18.82 8.25
N SER A 193 -34.91 -19.03 6.99
CA SER A 193 -33.71 -18.37 6.45
C SER A 193 -33.88 -16.85 6.56
N ARG A 194 -32.85 -16.19 7.05
CA ARG A 194 -32.83 -14.74 7.26
C ARG A 194 -31.51 -14.18 6.81
N GLU A 195 -31.61 -13.11 6.05
CA GLU A 195 -30.49 -12.31 5.59
C GLU A 195 -30.54 -10.95 6.27
N MET A 196 -29.40 -10.50 6.78
CA MET A 196 -29.24 -9.18 7.37
C MET A 196 -28.02 -8.50 6.75
N LEU A 197 -28.28 -7.50 5.91
CA LEU A 197 -27.23 -6.69 5.30
C LEU A 197 -26.93 -5.47 6.18
N ILE A 198 -25.65 -5.21 6.38
CA ILE A 198 -25.16 -4.07 7.13
C ILE A 198 -24.70 -3.00 6.16
N ASP A 199 -25.18 -1.78 6.39
CA ASP A 199 -24.83 -0.62 5.59
C ASP A 199 -23.34 -0.27 5.74
N PRO A 200 -22.60 -0.13 4.64
CA PRO A 200 -21.24 0.40 4.65
C PRO A 200 -21.23 1.92 4.88
N LEU A 201 -20.07 2.44 5.28
CA LEU A 201 -19.83 3.89 5.37
C LEU A 201 -18.66 4.30 4.48
N LEU A 202 -18.87 5.31 3.64
CA LEU A 202 -17.79 5.93 2.88
C LEU A 202 -16.98 6.89 3.76
N ILE A 203 -15.66 6.71 3.78
CA ILE A 203 -14.72 7.61 4.42
C ILE A 203 -13.93 8.34 3.33
N VAL A 204 -14.34 9.58 3.03
CA VAL A 204 -13.72 10.42 2.00
C VAL A 204 -12.41 11.03 2.52
N ARG A 205 -11.34 10.92 1.73
CA ARG A 205 -10.02 11.48 1.99
C ARG A 205 -9.39 12.00 0.68
N ALA A 206 -8.15 12.47 0.76
CA ALA A 206 -7.48 13.18 -0.33
C ALA A 206 -7.31 12.33 -1.62
N SER A 207 -7.25 10.99 -1.53
CA SER A 207 -6.94 10.15 -2.70
C SER A 207 -8.03 10.11 -3.79
N THR A 208 -9.18 10.76 -3.58
CA THR A 208 -10.25 10.85 -4.58
C THR A 208 -10.75 12.28 -4.85
N LEU A 209 -10.23 13.30 -4.17
CA LEU A 209 -10.76 14.67 -4.21
C LEU A 209 -10.16 15.51 -5.36
N LYS A 210 -10.66 15.34 -6.60
CA LYS A 210 -10.12 16.00 -7.82
C LYS A 210 -10.32 17.52 -7.89
N GLN A 211 -11.33 18.08 -7.22
CA GLN A 211 -11.66 19.52 -7.29
C GLN A 211 -10.97 20.37 -6.20
N SER A 212 -10.13 19.77 -5.36
CA SER A 212 -9.27 20.51 -4.45
C SER A 212 -8.15 21.13 -5.28
N SER A 213 -8.15 22.45 -5.46
CA SER A 213 -7.07 23.15 -6.15
C SER A 213 -5.74 22.85 -5.44
N GLY A 214 -4.92 22.00 -6.07
CA GLY A 214 -3.48 21.85 -5.81
C GLY A 214 -3.08 20.83 -4.73
N CYS A 215 -2.91 19.55 -5.09
CA CYS A 215 -1.76 18.82 -4.57
C CYS A 215 -0.59 19.04 -5.55
N PHE A 216 0.12 20.15 -5.35
CA PHE A 216 1.48 20.29 -5.86
C PHE A 216 2.30 19.21 -5.14
N VAL A 217 2.93 18.27 -5.84
CA VAL A 217 3.99 17.45 -5.22
C VAL A 217 5.05 18.46 -4.79
N PRO A 218 5.26 18.74 -3.50
CA PRO A 218 6.29 19.70 -3.13
C PRO A 218 7.61 19.11 -3.63
N ALA A 219 8.52 19.93 -4.15
CA ALA A 219 9.90 19.55 -4.50
C ALA A 219 10.65 18.86 -3.33
N ASP A 220 10.03 18.76 -2.17
CA ASP A 220 10.45 18.08 -0.95
C ASP A 220 10.15 16.56 -0.94
N ILE A 221 9.09 16.08 -1.62
CA ILE A 221 8.76 14.64 -1.70
C ILE A 221 9.72 13.92 -2.65
N ASN A 222 9.97 14.47 -3.85
CA ASN A 222 11.01 13.95 -4.76
C ASN A 222 12.37 13.93 -4.06
N PHE A 223 12.71 15.01 -3.36
CA PHE A 223 13.95 15.10 -2.59
C PHE A 223 14.08 14.02 -1.51
N ARG A 224 13.02 13.72 -0.74
CA ARG A 224 13.06 12.68 0.28
C ARG A 224 13.21 11.27 -0.32
N SER A 225 12.41 10.95 -1.33
CA SER A 225 12.42 9.63 -1.98
C SER A 225 13.72 9.37 -2.72
N GLU A 226 14.24 10.36 -3.44
CA GLU A 226 15.52 10.27 -4.15
C GLU A 226 16.70 10.15 -3.19
N ILE A 227 16.74 10.91 -2.07
CA ILE A 227 17.79 10.73 -1.05
C ILE A 227 17.71 9.34 -0.43
N THR A 228 16.50 8.88 -0.10
CA THR A 228 16.33 7.56 0.54
C THR A 228 16.79 6.44 -0.39
N ALA A 229 16.35 6.45 -1.65
CA ALA A 229 16.76 5.45 -2.64
C ALA A 229 18.26 5.53 -2.93
N TRP A 230 18.80 6.73 -3.12
CA TRP A 230 20.23 6.90 -3.41
C TRP A 230 21.11 6.42 -2.25
N LEU A 231 20.72 6.72 -1.01
CA LEU A 231 21.42 6.24 0.19
C LEU A 231 21.37 4.72 0.35
N GLU A 232 20.37 4.00 -0.17
CA GLU A 232 20.35 2.53 -0.09
C GLU A 232 21.51 1.88 -0.84
N ASP A 233 21.96 2.52 -1.91
CA ASP A 233 22.99 2.01 -2.81
C ASP A 233 24.37 2.64 -2.55
N HIS A 234 24.41 3.86 -1.99
CA HIS A 234 25.65 4.65 -1.84
C HIS A 234 26.00 4.97 -0.38
N TYR A 235 25.36 4.34 0.61
CA TYR A 235 25.62 4.63 2.04
C TYR A 235 27.09 4.41 2.46
N ALA A 236 27.82 3.55 1.75
CA ALA A 236 29.20 3.20 2.07
C ALA A 236 30.23 4.18 1.46
N ASP A 237 29.80 5.05 0.55
CA ASP A 237 30.69 5.90 -0.22
C ASP A 237 31.32 7.02 0.62
N GLU A 238 32.43 7.57 0.13
CA GLU A 238 33.02 8.79 0.66
C GLU A 238 32.32 10.03 0.09
N HIS A 239 32.37 11.14 0.81
CA HIS A 239 31.84 12.43 0.35
C HIS A 239 30.33 12.45 -0.05
N ILE A 240 29.52 11.52 0.47
CA ILE A 240 28.06 11.38 0.21
C ILE A 240 27.30 12.71 0.27
N LEU A 241 27.59 13.57 1.26
CA LEU A 241 26.92 14.88 1.34
C LEU A 241 27.21 15.76 0.13
N GLN A 242 28.45 15.77 -0.34
CA GLN A 242 28.85 16.53 -1.52
C GLN A 242 28.17 15.97 -2.78
N GLN A 243 28.22 14.65 -2.96
CA GLN A 243 27.57 13.96 -4.09
C GLN A 243 26.07 14.28 -4.16
N LEU A 244 25.38 14.26 -3.01
CA LEU A 244 23.95 14.62 -2.96
C LEU A 244 23.73 16.11 -3.22
N THR A 245 24.54 17.01 -2.66
CA THR A 245 24.39 18.45 -2.94
C THR A 245 24.59 18.79 -4.41
N GLU A 246 25.55 18.16 -5.08
CA GLU A 246 25.80 18.31 -6.51
C GLU A 246 24.65 17.72 -7.34
N ARG A 247 24.20 16.50 -7.00
CA ARG A 247 23.08 15.83 -7.68
C ARG A 247 21.79 16.64 -7.66
N PHE A 248 21.49 17.30 -6.55
CA PHE A 248 20.29 18.14 -6.41
C PHE A 248 20.52 19.59 -6.80
N GLU A 249 21.73 19.97 -7.22
CA GLU A 249 22.13 21.36 -7.52
C GLU A 249 21.83 22.33 -6.36
N LEU A 250 21.98 21.85 -5.12
CA LEU A 250 21.71 22.62 -3.90
C LEU A 250 22.99 22.97 -3.18
N ASN A 251 23.05 24.19 -2.63
CA ASN A 251 24.10 24.49 -1.68
C ASN A 251 23.94 23.65 -0.39
N LYS A 252 25.08 23.36 0.27
CA LYS A 252 25.15 22.51 1.46
C LYS A 252 24.27 22.98 2.61
N ALA A 253 24.20 24.29 2.85
CA ALA A 253 23.42 24.84 3.96
C ALA A 253 21.92 24.60 3.77
N TYR A 254 21.41 24.89 2.57
CA TYR A 254 20.03 24.67 2.19
C TYR A 254 19.69 23.17 2.19
N PHE A 255 20.57 22.33 1.65
CA PHE A 255 20.39 20.86 1.68
C PHE A 255 20.24 20.33 3.11
N LEU A 256 21.09 20.78 4.06
CA LEU A 256 21.04 20.31 5.45
C LEU A 256 19.79 20.80 6.19
N ILE A 257 19.37 22.05 5.97
CA ILE A 257 18.12 22.59 6.52
C ILE A 257 16.93 21.81 5.97
N LYS A 258 16.88 21.61 4.65
CA LYS A 258 15.83 20.87 3.96
C LYS A 258 15.78 19.41 4.41
N CYS A 259 16.92 18.72 4.49
CA CYS A 259 17.03 17.37 5.05
C CYS A 259 16.51 17.30 6.49
N LYS A 260 16.94 18.20 7.36
CA LYS A 260 16.51 18.20 8.77
C LYS A 260 15.01 18.42 8.90
N LYS A 261 14.45 19.36 8.13
CA LYS A 261 13.01 19.64 8.10
C LYS A 261 12.22 18.42 7.64
N LEU A 262 12.68 17.73 6.59
CA LEU A 262 11.95 16.62 6.00
C LEU A 262 12.07 15.33 6.81
N PHE A 263 13.29 14.92 7.15
CA PHE A 263 13.53 13.65 7.84
C PHE A 263 13.35 13.74 9.37
N GLY A 264 13.15 14.94 9.92
CA GLY A 264 13.06 15.19 11.37
C GLY A 264 14.39 15.00 12.12
N VAL A 265 15.44 14.60 11.41
CA VAL A 265 16.79 14.34 11.92
C VAL A 265 17.83 14.96 11.02
N ASN A 266 19.01 15.28 11.55
CA ASN A 266 20.10 15.78 10.72
C ASN A 266 20.62 14.69 9.77
N PHE A 267 21.25 15.12 8.67
CA PHE A 267 21.73 14.22 7.61
C PHE A 267 22.71 13.14 8.11
N ILE A 268 23.62 13.49 9.03
CA ILE A 268 24.56 12.51 9.60
C ILE A 268 23.83 11.39 10.34
N ARG A 269 22.77 11.74 11.09
CA ARG A 269 21.93 10.75 11.77
C ARG A 269 21.19 9.87 10.76
N LEU A 270 20.60 10.45 9.72
CA LEU A 270 19.93 9.72 8.64
C LEU A 270 20.88 8.71 7.97
N LEU A 271 22.08 9.15 7.57
CA LEU A 271 23.10 8.30 6.97
C LEU A 271 23.51 7.15 7.92
N ASN A 272 23.76 7.49 9.20
CA ASN A 272 24.13 6.48 10.19
C ASN A 272 23.00 5.46 10.44
N ASP A 273 21.72 5.84 10.34
CA ASP A 273 20.59 4.92 10.47
C ASP A 273 20.62 3.85 9.36
N VAL A 274 20.89 4.26 8.11
CA VAL A 274 21.07 3.33 6.97
C VAL A 274 22.30 2.44 7.19
N ARG A 275 23.45 3.02 7.54
CA ARG A 275 24.70 2.28 7.77
C ARG A 275 24.56 1.24 8.90
N ILE A 276 23.85 1.57 9.98
CA ILE A 276 23.61 0.63 11.08
C ILE A 276 22.69 -0.51 10.64
N ARG A 277 21.61 -0.22 9.91
CA ARG A 277 20.74 -1.25 9.34
C ARG A 277 21.50 -2.20 8.39
N LYS A 278 22.36 -1.67 7.51
CA LYS A 278 23.22 -2.48 6.63
C LYS A 278 24.24 -3.30 7.43
N SER A 279 24.84 -2.74 8.48
CA SER A 279 25.74 -3.48 9.37
C SER A 279 25.04 -4.63 10.11
N LEU A 280 23.77 -4.46 10.50
CA LEU A 280 22.95 -5.52 11.07
C LEU A 280 22.67 -6.64 10.05
N TYR A 281 22.41 -6.27 8.80
CA TYR A 281 22.29 -7.24 7.71
C TYR A 281 23.56 -8.08 7.57
N TYR A 282 24.74 -7.45 7.51
CA TYR A 282 26.01 -8.17 7.44
C TYR A 282 26.26 -9.08 8.65
N LEU A 283 26.01 -8.59 9.87
CA LEU A 283 26.15 -9.40 11.09
C LEU A 283 25.30 -10.67 11.11
N GLY A 284 24.15 -10.67 10.43
CA GLY A 284 23.22 -11.80 10.39
C GLY A 284 23.32 -12.69 9.15
N HIS A 285 23.97 -12.22 8.07
CA HIS A 285 23.93 -12.85 6.75
C HIS A 285 25.30 -13.09 6.13
N THR A 286 26.40 -12.68 6.77
CA THR A 286 27.76 -12.92 6.28
C THR A 286 28.66 -13.44 7.41
N ASP A 287 29.74 -14.13 7.05
CA ASP A 287 30.76 -14.58 8.01
C ASP A 287 31.80 -13.49 8.35
N GLN A 288 31.64 -12.29 7.77
CA GLN A 288 32.59 -11.18 7.86
C GLN A 288 32.93 -10.82 9.30
N ASN A 289 34.21 -10.56 9.58
CA ASN A 289 34.66 -10.11 10.89
C ASN A 289 34.17 -8.67 11.19
N ILE A 290 34.24 -8.25 12.46
CA ILE A 290 33.72 -6.93 12.86
C ILE A 290 34.42 -5.79 12.12
N THR A 291 35.70 -5.95 11.78
CA THR A 291 36.48 -4.97 11.02
C THR A 291 35.95 -4.83 9.60
N GLU A 292 35.72 -5.93 8.91
CA GLU A 292 35.12 -5.96 7.58
C GLU A 292 33.72 -5.38 7.58
N ILE A 293 32.91 -5.68 8.59
CA ILE A 293 31.52 -5.23 8.68
C ILE A 293 31.43 -3.71 8.83
N TYR A 294 32.19 -3.10 9.75
CA TYR A 294 32.07 -1.65 9.92
C TYR A 294 32.62 -0.90 8.70
N THR A 295 33.66 -1.46 8.07
CA THR A 295 34.24 -0.90 6.85
C THR A 295 33.25 -0.99 5.69
N ALA A 296 32.62 -2.15 5.47
CA ALA A 296 31.57 -2.34 4.46
C ALA A 296 30.31 -1.52 4.75
N ALA A 297 30.04 -1.18 6.02
CA ALA A 297 28.98 -0.28 6.42
C ALA A 297 29.34 1.22 6.24
N GLY A 298 30.53 1.54 5.71
CA GLY A 298 30.95 2.93 5.43
C GLY A 298 31.51 3.68 6.65
N TYR A 299 31.97 2.98 7.70
CA TYR A 299 32.64 3.61 8.84
C TYR A 299 34.15 3.53 8.70
N ASN A 300 34.84 4.64 8.98
CA ASN A 300 36.31 4.69 8.94
C ASN A 300 36.96 4.35 10.28
N SER A 301 36.16 4.20 11.35
CA SER A 301 36.65 3.87 12.69
C SER A 301 35.65 3.01 13.44
N TYR A 302 36.17 1.91 14.01
CA TYR A 302 35.41 1.03 14.89
C TYR A 302 34.82 1.77 16.10
N GLN A 303 35.54 2.75 16.65
CA GLN A 303 35.08 3.51 17.83
C GLN A 303 33.79 4.27 17.53
N ASN A 304 33.71 4.94 16.36
CA ASN A 304 32.52 5.67 15.94
C ASN A 304 31.37 4.70 15.63
N PHE A 305 31.65 3.63 14.88
CA PHE A 305 30.68 2.58 14.58
C PHE A 305 30.07 1.98 15.85
N ASN A 306 30.92 1.53 16.79
CA ASN A 306 30.47 0.88 18.03
C ASN A 306 29.63 1.82 18.88
N ARG A 307 29.98 3.12 18.94
CA ARG A 307 29.18 4.14 19.62
C ARG A 307 27.80 4.29 18.99
N GLU A 308 27.74 4.49 17.66
CA GLU A 308 26.48 4.70 16.94
C GLU A 308 25.59 3.44 16.94
N PHE A 309 26.20 2.26 16.91
CA PHE A 309 25.52 0.97 16.99
C PHE A 309 24.90 0.73 18.37
N LYS A 310 25.69 0.89 19.45
CA LYS A 310 25.19 0.79 20.83
C LYS A 310 24.08 1.79 21.10
N LYS A 311 24.23 3.03 20.61
CA LYS A 311 23.24 4.09 20.81
C LYS A 311 21.86 3.71 20.23
N ARG A 312 21.82 2.97 19.12
CA ARG A 312 20.57 2.59 18.44
C ARG A 312 19.99 1.26 18.90
N LEU A 313 20.85 0.31 19.25
CA LEU A 313 20.46 -1.10 19.45
C LEU A 313 20.68 -1.57 20.90
N GLY A 314 21.26 -0.72 21.76
CA GLY A 314 21.50 -0.98 23.18
C GLY A 314 22.66 -1.93 23.50
N LYS A 315 23.16 -2.70 22.52
CA LYS A 315 24.25 -3.67 22.70
C LYS A 315 25.34 -3.48 21.63
N PRO A 316 26.61 -3.85 21.91
CA PRO A 316 27.69 -3.75 20.94
C PRO A 316 27.56 -4.76 19.78
N PRO A 317 28.13 -4.46 18.59
CA PRO A 317 28.05 -5.29 17.38
C PRO A 317 28.40 -6.77 17.60
N TYR A 318 29.48 -7.05 18.34
CA TYR A 318 29.95 -8.42 18.56
C TYR A 318 28.93 -9.33 19.28
N ARG A 319 27.97 -8.76 20.03
CA ARG A 319 26.89 -9.53 20.65
C ARG A 319 25.83 -10.00 19.66
N TYR A 320 25.72 -9.34 18.51
CA TYR A 320 24.81 -9.73 17.44
C TYR A 320 25.44 -10.78 16.52
N LYS A 321 26.77 -10.82 16.39
CA LYS A 321 27.48 -11.86 15.61
C LYS A 321 27.35 -13.27 16.20
N LYS A 322 27.24 -13.41 17.53
CA LYS A 322 27.08 -14.71 18.22
C LYS A 322 25.63 -15.21 18.26
N LEU A 323 24.69 -14.44 17.73
CA LEU A 323 23.28 -14.78 17.66
C LEU A 323 22.93 -15.38 16.28
N SER A 324 23.77 -16.29 15.77
CA SER A 324 23.51 -17.12 14.58
C SER A 324 22.30 -18.08 14.75
N GLY A 325 21.43 -17.83 15.75
CA GLY A 325 20.08 -18.35 15.86
C GLY A 325 18.97 -17.30 15.62
N VAL A 326 19.27 -16.02 15.37
CA VAL A 326 18.26 -14.97 15.14
C VAL A 326 17.85 -14.95 13.67
N ARG A 327 17.30 -16.08 13.23
CA ARG A 327 16.16 -16.05 12.31
C ARG A 327 14.97 -15.56 13.11
N ARG A 328 14.71 -14.25 13.14
CA ARG A 328 13.43 -13.57 13.48
C ARG A 328 13.70 -12.16 14.02
N ILE A 329 14.07 -11.23 13.14
CA ILE A 329 13.50 -9.88 13.18
C ILE A 329 13.33 -9.50 11.71
N ALA A 330 12.18 -9.86 11.14
CA ALA A 330 11.79 -9.49 9.79
C ALA A 330 10.57 -8.57 9.89
N TYR A 331 10.83 -7.31 9.55
CA TYR A 331 9.96 -6.24 9.04
C TYR A 331 8.64 -5.96 9.75
#